data_AF-A0A7X6VFH8-F1
#
_entry.id   AF-A0A7X6VFH8-F1
#
_cell.length_a   1.000
_cell.length_b   1.000
_cell.length_c   1.000
_cell.angle_alpha   90.00
_cell.angle_beta   90.00
_cell.angle_gamma   90.00
#
_symmetry.space_group_name_H-M   'P 1'
#
loop_
_entity.id
_entity.type
_entity.pdbx_description
1 polymer ?
#
loop_
_entity_poly.entity_id
_entity_poly.type
_entity_poly.pdbx_seq_one_letter_code
_entity_poly.pdbx_strand_id
1 'polypeptide(L)'
;LLEEKFGWKQYANKHYEDLFTRFYEGWWLPRKFGYDKRRCYYSSLILTGQMTRDDALRELEDQPYDEAIAKEDKTVICNKLGITMSDLDEYFKLPNKTFRDYKNSFGLINKAIKLAMLVGLEKRNFR
;
A
#
# COMPACT_ATOMS: atom_id res chain seq x y z
N LEU A 1 2.85 -19.32 21.27
CA LEU A 1 3.43 -20.60 20.77
C LEU A 1 4.71 -20.41 19.98
N LEU A 2 4.73 -19.66 18.87
CA LEU A 2 5.97 -19.46 18.08
C LEU A 2 7.01 -18.61 18.81
N GLU A 3 6.58 -17.51 19.43
CA GLU A 3 7.46 -16.65 20.23
C GLU A 3 8.09 -17.43 21.39
N GLU A 4 7.25 -18.17 22.13
CA GLU A 4 7.64 -18.97 23.28
C GLU A 4 8.58 -20.14 22.94
N LYS A 5 8.32 -20.86 21.84
CA LYS A 5 9.09 -22.07 21.50
C LYS A 5 10.34 -21.79 20.67
N PHE A 6 10.34 -20.72 19.89
CA PHE A 6 11.38 -20.47 18.88
C PHE A 6 11.97 -19.06 18.94
N GLY A 7 11.54 -18.22 19.89
CA GLY A 7 11.99 -16.84 19.97
C GLY A 7 11.59 -16.00 18.76
N TRP A 8 10.57 -16.44 18.01
CA TRP A 8 10.04 -15.68 16.88
C TRP A 8 9.53 -14.31 17.38
N LYS A 9 9.72 -13.27 16.58
CA LYS A 9 9.24 -11.92 16.89
C LYS A 9 8.22 -11.51 15.85
N GLN A 10 7.04 -11.10 16.31
CA GLN A 10 6.03 -10.56 15.43
C GLN A 10 6.47 -9.22 14.81
N TYR A 11 6.26 -9.08 13.51
CA TYR A 11 6.42 -7.79 12.84
C TYR A 11 5.25 -6.87 13.15
N ALA A 12 5.52 -5.56 13.25
CA ALA A 12 4.50 -4.56 13.60
C ALA A 12 3.32 -4.53 12.62
N ASN A 13 3.55 -4.81 11.34
CA ASN A 13 2.51 -4.86 10.31
C ASN A 13 2.80 -5.97 9.29
N LYS A 14 1.83 -6.23 8.41
CA LYS A 14 1.98 -7.17 7.31
C LYS A 14 3.11 -6.70 6.37
N HIS A 15 3.92 -7.64 5.87
CA HIS A 15 5.02 -7.41 4.95
C HIS A 15 6.22 -6.62 5.50
N TYR A 16 6.28 -6.43 6.82
CA TYR A 16 7.37 -5.70 7.45
C TYR A 16 8.68 -6.49 7.57
N GLU A 17 8.70 -7.73 7.09
CA GLU A 17 9.90 -8.52 6.80
C GLU A 17 10.72 -7.96 5.63
N ASP A 18 10.08 -7.27 4.69
CA ASP A 18 10.74 -6.67 3.53
C ASP A 18 10.87 -5.16 3.70
N LEU A 19 12.11 -4.66 3.66
CA LEU A 19 12.44 -3.25 3.89
C LEU A 19 11.71 -2.33 2.90
N PHE A 20 11.68 -2.70 1.62
CA PHE A 20 11.05 -1.86 0.59
C PHE A 20 9.53 -1.80 0.78
N THR A 21 8.89 -2.95 0.95
CA THR A 21 7.44 -3.06 1.12
C THR A 21 6.99 -2.35 2.39
N ARG A 22 7.73 -2.51 3.48
CA ARG A 22 7.51 -1.80 4.73
C ARG A 22 7.54 -0.28 4.57
N PHE A 23 8.59 0.26 3.94
CA PHE A 23 8.68 1.69 3.65
C PHE A 23 7.57 2.17 2.70
N TYR A 24 7.30 1.41 1.65
CA TYR A 24 6.30 1.75 0.65
C TYR A 24 4.89 1.77 1.24
N GLU A 25 4.48 0.72 1.95
CA GLU A 25 3.14 0.59 2.51
C GLU A 25 2.95 1.41 3.80
N GLY A 26 3.97 1.49 4.65
CA GLY A 26 3.92 2.18 5.94
C GLY A 26 4.20 3.68 5.85
N TRP A 27 5.09 4.12 4.96
CA TRP A 27 5.48 5.53 4.89
C TRP A 27 4.94 6.24 3.64
N TRP A 28 5.26 5.69 2.47
CA TRP A 28 5.08 6.37 1.20
C TRP A 28 3.61 6.45 0.76
N LEU A 29 2.90 5.32 0.75
CA LEU A 29 1.50 5.25 0.33
C LEU A 29 0.54 6.13 1.14
N PRO A 30 0.53 6.08 2.49
CA PRO A 30 -0.41 6.89 3.27
C PRO A 30 -0.12 8.39 3.12
N ARG A 31 1.15 8.80 3.07
CA ARG A 31 1.52 10.23 2.97
C ARG A 31 1.39 10.78 1.55
N LYS A 32 1.82 10.04 0.52
CA LYS A 32 1.78 10.52 -0.86
C LYS A 32 0.40 10.38 -1.47
N PHE A 33 -0.28 9.25 -1.27
CA PHE A 33 -1.49 8.89 -2.01
C PHE A 33 -2.74 8.73 -1.14
N GLY A 34 -2.63 8.84 0.19
CA GLY A 34 -3.75 8.63 1.11
C GLY A 34 -4.21 7.18 1.24
N TYR A 35 -3.43 6.22 0.73
CA TYR A 35 -3.75 4.79 0.81
C TYR A 35 -3.11 4.18 2.05
N ASP A 36 -3.90 3.97 3.09
CA ASP A 36 -3.48 3.22 4.28
C ASP A 36 -3.93 1.75 4.17
N LYS A 37 -2.94 0.84 4.08
CA LYS A 37 -3.17 -0.60 3.96
C LYS A 37 -3.86 -1.20 5.19
N ARG A 38 -3.67 -0.60 6.37
CA ARG A 38 -4.32 -1.03 7.63
C ARG A 38 -5.84 -1.05 7.49
N ARG A 39 -6.44 -0.15 6.72
CA ARG A 39 -7.90 -0.10 6.52
C ARG A 39 -8.47 -1.43 6.00
N CYS A 40 -7.78 -2.06 5.05
CA CYS A 40 -8.22 -3.36 4.50
C CYS A 40 -8.07 -4.47 5.56
N TYR A 41 -6.95 -4.50 6.28
CA TYR A 41 -6.70 -5.50 7.31
C TYR A 41 -7.67 -5.37 8.48
N TYR A 42 -7.87 -4.15 8.99
CA TYR A 42 -8.81 -3.85 10.06
C TYR A 42 -10.25 -4.16 9.66
N SER A 43 -10.62 -3.96 8.39
CA SER A 43 -11.95 -4.38 7.90
C SER A 43 -12.16 -5.89 8.07
N SER A 44 -11.13 -6.70 7.78
CA SER A 44 -11.18 -8.14 8.02
C SER A 44 -11.26 -8.49 9.51
N LEU A 45 -10.49 -7.80 10.37
CA LEU A 45 -10.51 -8.03 11.83
C LEU A 45 -11.85 -7.63 12.46
N ILE A 46 -12.49 -6.58 11.95
CA ILE A 46 -13.83 -6.17 12.36
C ILE A 46 -14.85 -7.23 11.96
N LEU A 47 -14.76 -7.74 10.71
CA LEU A 47 -15.65 -8.79 10.22
C LEU A 47 -15.57 -10.08 11.05
N THR A 48 -14.39 -10.42 11.57
CA THR A 48 -14.16 -11.60 12.41
C THR A 48 -14.36 -11.36 13.91
N GLY A 49 -14.69 -10.13 14.32
CA GLY A 49 -14.88 -9.76 15.73
C GLY A 49 -13.60 -9.66 16.56
N GLN A 50 -12.43 -9.61 15.91
CA GLN A 50 -11.12 -9.50 16.58
C GLN A 50 -10.75 -8.06 16.95
N MET A 51 -11.45 -7.08 16.38
CA MET A 51 -11.22 -5.65 16.59
C MET A 51 -12.55 -4.91 16.45
N THR A 52 -12.79 -3.87 17.25
CA THR A 52 -13.96 -3.01 17.05
C THR A 52 -13.66 -1.92 16.01
N ARG A 53 -14.71 -1.35 15.43
CA ARG A 53 -14.54 -0.21 14.52
C ARG A 53 -13.88 0.99 15.22
N ASP A 54 -14.22 1.24 16.47
CA ASP A 54 -13.70 2.39 17.21
C ASP A 54 -12.22 2.21 17.54
N ASP A 55 -11.78 0.98 17.85
CA ASP A 55 -10.35 0.66 17.98
C ASP A 55 -9.62 0.89 16.67
N ALA A 56 -10.16 0.37 15.55
CA ALA A 56 -9.55 0.55 14.24
C ALA A 56 -9.40 2.02 13.86
N LEU A 57 -10.38 2.87 14.19
CA LEU A 57 -10.32 4.29 13.91
C LEU A 57 -9.26 4.99 14.77
N ARG A 58 -9.17 4.67 16.06
CA ARG A 58 -8.11 5.21 16.94
C ARG A 58 -6.71 4.83 16.45
N GLU A 59 -6.49 3.57 16.13
CA GLU A 59 -5.20 3.09 15.60
C GLU A 59 -4.82 3.78 14.27
N LEU A 60 -5.81 4.13 13.44
CA LEU A 60 -5.59 4.83 12.17
C LEU A 60 -5.23 6.31 12.33
N GLU A 61 -5.44 6.92 13.51
CA GLU A 61 -5.00 8.29 13.79
C GLU A 61 -3.47 8.39 13.87
N ASP A 62 -2.83 7.32 14.35
CA ASP A 62 -1.39 7.23 14.44
C ASP A 62 -0.75 6.85 13.09
N GLN A 63 0.47 7.34 12.87
CA GLN A 63 1.26 6.92 11.72
C GLN A 63 1.64 5.44 11.88
N PRO A 64 1.46 4.59 10.84
CA PRO A 64 1.78 3.15 10.92
C PRO A 64 3.28 2.87 10.95
N TYR A 65 4.09 3.93 10.97
CA TYR A 65 5.49 3.86 10.66
C TYR A 65 6.30 4.94 11.35
N ASP A 66 7.32 4.49 12.09
CA ASP A 66 8.26 5.34 12.80
C ASP A 66 9.13 6.14 11.82
N GLU A 67 9.25 7.45 12.05
CA GLU A 67 9.95 8.37 11.15
C GLU A 67 11.47 8.15 11.13
N ALA A 68 12.07 7.71 12.24
CA ALA A 68 13.50 7.41 12.29
C ALA A 68 13.81 6.18 11.45
N ILE A 69 13.02 5.11 11.62
CA ILE A 69 13.13 3.89 10.80
C ILE A 69 12.87 4.22 9.32
N ALA A 70 11.88 5.06 9.03
CA ALA A 70 11.60 5.49 7.66
C ALA A 70 12.78 6.18 6.99
N LYS A 71 13.50 7.04 7.73
CA LYS A 71 14.68 7.72 7.21
C LYS A 71 15.82 6.75 6.91
N GLU A 72 16.04 5.77 7.79
CA GLU A 72 17.05 4.72 7.58
C GLU A 72 16.71 3.87 6.35
N ASP A 73 15.48 3.38 6.25
CA ASP A 73 15.02 2.57 5.13
C ASP A 73 15.07 3.35 3.82
N LYS A 74 14.66 4.63 3.83
CA LYS A 74 14.75 5.53 2.68
C LYS A 74 16.19 5.64 2.17
N THR A 75 17.17 5.72 3.08
CA THR A 75 18.60 5.76 2.73
C THR A 75 19.02 4.48 2.01
N VAL A 76 18.64 3.31 2.55
CA VAL A 76 18.95 2.00 1.94
C VAL A 76 18.29 1.86 0.56
N ILE A 77 17.04 2.30 0.42
CA ILE A 77 16.29 2.27 -0.85
C ILE A 77 16.95 3.18 -1.88
N CYS A 78 17.31 4.42 -1.53
CA CYS A 78 18.00 5.34 -2.43
C CYS A 78 19.31 4.74 -2.96
N ASN A 79 20.11 4.15 -2.07
CA ASN A 79 21.35 3.48 -2.44
C ASN A 79 21.12 2.31 -3.41
N LYS A 80 20.07 1.50 -3.17
CA LYS A 80 19.71 0.38 -4.07
C LYS A 80 19.19 0.86 -5.43
N LEU A 81 18.51 2.00 -5.49
CA LEU A 81 17.97 2.58 -6.71
C LEU A 81 18.99 3.44 -7.48
N GLY A 82 20.15 3.74 -6.89
CA GLY A 82 21.17 4.60 -7.50
C GLY A 82 20.76 6.06 -7.58
N ILE A 83 19.94 6.53 -6.62
CA ILE A 83 19.47 7.93 -6.55
C ILE A 83 19.87 8.54 -5.21
N THR A 84 19.86 9.86 -5.11
CA THR A 84 20.07 10.56 -3.86
C THR A 84 18.77 10.67 -3.05
N MET A 85 18.88 10.92 -1.74
CA MET A 85 17.70 11.24 -0.92
C MET A 85 16.97 12.49 -1.44
N SER A 86 17.70 13.46 -1.99
CA SER A 86 17.14 14.69 -2.56
C SER A 86 16.27 14.38 -3.79
N ASP A 87 16.74 13.50 -4.69
CA ASP A 87 15.97 13.08 -5.85
C ASP A 87 14.65 12.43 -5.43
N LEU A 88 14.73 11.53 -4.43
CA LEU A 88 13.54 10.86 -3.92
C LEU A 88 12.55 11.83 -3.25
N ASP A 89 13.05 12.86 -2.54
CA ASP A 89 12.22 13.93 -1.97
C ASP A 89 11.57 14.80 -3.04
N GLU A 90 12.26 15.07 -4.14
CA GLU A 90 11.70 15.75 -5.29
C GLU A 90 10.57 14.92 -5.90
N TYR A 91 10.80 13.62 -6.14
CA TYR A 91 9.77 12.70 -6.65
C TYR A 91 8.57 12.59 -5.72
N PHE A 92 8.80 12.64 -4.40
CA PHE A 92 7.73 12.62 -3.41
C PHE A 92 6.82 13.86 -3.53
N LYS A 93 7.39 15.03 -3.83
CA LYS A 93 6.65 16.29 -3.98
C LYS A 93 5.97 16.46 -5.34
N LEU A 94 6.36 15.68 -6.36
CA LEU A 94 5.69 15.73 -7.66
C LEU A 94 4.19 15.42 -7.53
N PRO A 95 3.34 16.11 -8.32
CA PRO A 95 1.90 15.84 -8.36
C PRO A 95 1.63 14.37 -8.62
N ASN A 96 0.65 13.82 -7.91
CA ASN A 96 0.24 12.43 -8.11
C ASN A 96 -0.33 12.25 -9.51
N LYS A 97 0.20 11.24 -10.21
CA LYS A 97 -0.30 10.78 -11.49
C LYS A 97 -1.01 9.45 -11.30
N THR A 98 -1.97 9.18 -12.16
CA THR A 98 -2.61 7.89 -12.32
C THR A 98 -2.08 7.22 -13.59
N PHE A 99 -2.38 5.94 -13.78
CA PHE A 99 -2.02 5.25 -15.02
C PHE A 99 -2.57 5.95 -16.28
N ARG A 100 -3.63 6.75 -16.15
CA ARG A 100 -4.29 7.49 -17.25
C ARG A 100 -3.44 8.64 -17.79
N ASP A 101 -2.49 9.14 -17.00
CA ASP A 101 -1.59 10.22 -17.38
C ASP A 101 -0.46 9.78 -18.31
N TYR A 102 -0.37 8.49 -18.61
CA TYR A 102 0.64 7.88 -19.46
C TYR A 102 0.00 7.17 -20.66
N LYS A 103 0.74 7.03 -21.76
CA LYS A 103 0.26 6.32 -22.96
C LYS A 103 -0.08 4.88 -22.60
N ASN A 104 -1.35 4.51 -22.73
CA ASN A 104 -1.87 3.18 -22.44
C ASN A 104 -3.05 2.83 -23.37
N SER A 105 -3.46 1.56 -23.36
CA SER A 105 -4.59 1.03 -24.14
C SER A 105 -5.88 0.92 -23.32
N PHE A 106 -5.95 1.49 -22.12
CA PHE A 106 -7.08 1.31 -21.19
C PHE A 106 -8.42 1.71 -21.80
N GLY A 107 -8.47 2.85 -22.51
CA GLY A 107 -9.70 3.32 -23.16
C GLY A 107 -10.23 2.35 -24.22
N LEU A 108 -9.33 1.77 -25.03
CA LEU A 108 -9.68 0.79 -26.05
C LEU A 108 -10.15 -0.53 -25.43
N ILE A 109 -9.38 -1.06 -24.46
CA ILE A 109 -9.70 -2.29 -23.76
C ILE A 109 -11.05 -2.17 -23.04
N ASN A 110 -11.29 -1.05 -22.35
CA ASN A 110 -12.55 -0.83 -21.63
C ASN A 110 -13.76 -0.77 -22.59
N LYS A 111 -13.61 -0.15 -23.77
CA LYS A 111 -14.66 -0.17 -24.80
C LYS A 111 -14.91 -1.57 -25.34
N ALA A 112 -13.86 -2.34 -25.61
CA ALA A 112 -13.97 -3.72 -26.07
C ALA A 112 -14.66 -4.62 -25.04
N ILE A 113 -14.30 -4.50 -23.76
CA ILE A 113 -14.95 -5.24 -22.66
C ILE A 113 -16.44 -4.87 -22.56
N LYS A 114 -16.79 -3.58 -22.62
CA LYS A 114 -18.20 -3.14 -22.60
C LYS A 114 -19.01 -3.70 -23.77
N LEU A 115 -18.43 -3.74 -24.97
CA LEU A 115 -19.07 -4.35 -26.14
C LEU A 115 -19.25 -5.87 -25.94
N ALA A 116 -18.21 -6.57 -25.48
CA ALA A 116 -18.27 -8.01 -25.20
C ALA A 116 -19.34 -8.35 -24.14
N MET A 117 -19.48 -7.51 -23.11
CA MET A 117 -20.54 -7.65 -22.11
C MET A 117 -21.93 -7.44 -22.71
N LEU A 118 -22.08 -6.40 -23.55
CA LEU A 118 -23.36 -6.10 -24.21
C LEU A 118 -23.83 -7.24 -25.11
N VAL A 119 -22.93 -7.88 -25.86
CA VAL A 119 -23.25 -9.00 -26.75
C VAL A 119 -23.25 -10.37 -26.05
N GLY A 120 -23.06 -10.40 -24.73
CA GLY A 120 -23.14 -11.62 -23.92
C GLY A 120 -21.94 -12.57 -24.02
N LEU A 121 -20.86 -12.17 -24.69
CA LEU A 121 -19.60 -12.92 -24.76
C LEU A 121 -18.78 -12.80 -23.47
N GLU A 122 -18.98 -11.73 -22.72
CA GLU A 122 -18.34 -11.48 -21.43
C GLU A 122 -19.41 -11.38 -20.33
N LYS A 123 -19.24 -12.13 -19.24
CA LYS A 123 -20.19 -12.19 -18.11
C LYS A 123 -19.54 -11.86 -16.76
N ARG A 124 -18.23 -11.61 -16.73
CA ARG A 124 -17.51 -11.25 -15.51
C ARG A 124 -17.95 -9.88 -15.02
N ASN A 125 -18.06 -9.78 -13.70
CA ASN A 125 -18.37 -8.53 -13.03
C ASN A 125 -17.09 -7.73 -12.81
N PHE A 126 -16.81 -6.76 -13.68
CA PHE A 126 -15.74 -5.79 -13.49
C PHE A 126 -16.28 -4.64 -12.63
N ARG A 127 -16.19 -4.79 -11.31
CA ARG A 127 -16.38 -3.70 -10.35
C ARG A 127 -15.06 -3.01 -10.03
#